data_AF-A0A3N5JWQ0-F1
#
_entry.id   AF-A0A3N5JWQ0-F1
#
_cell.length_a   1.000
_cell.length_b   1.000
_cell.length_c   1.000
_cell.angle_alpha   90.00
_cell.angle_beta   90.00
_cell.angle_gamma   90.00
#
_symmetry.space_group_name_H-M   'P 1'
#
loop_
_entity.id
_entity.type
_entity.pdbx_description
1 polymer ?
#
loop_
_entity_poly.entity_id
_entity_poly.type
_entity_poly.pdbx_seq_one_letter_code
_entity_poly.pdbx_strand_id
1 'polypeptide(L)'
;MIDYTKEPQLFTRTVSPADIDTAIAAPLDQFPARRWWIAFAVALLLLAYGLFAVTMIQLKGLGLAGFNKPVMWAFDITNFVFWIGIGHAGTLISAILFLLRQRWRNAIARFAEAMTIFAVLCAGMFVTVVHLGRVWLGGYLLPYPNDHRIWINFLSPLVWDVFAVSPYFTVSFVFWYLGLIPDFATLRDR
;
A
#
# COMPACT_ATOMS: atom_id res chain seq x y z
N MET A 1 9.26 -10.07 34.92
CA MET A 1 9.67 -11.07 33.92
C MET A 1 8.42 -11.43 33.15
N ILE A 2 8.35 -11.10 31.85
CA ILE A 2 7.15 -11.39 31.04
C ILE A 2 7.16 -12.89 30.74
N ASP A 3 6.10 -13.58 31.16
CA ASP A 3 5.93 -15.01 30.91
C ASP A 3 5.38 -15.23 29.50
N TYR A 4 6.25 -15.64 28.58
CA TYR A 4 5.90 -15.90 27.18
C TYR A 4 5.11 -17.20 26.97
N THR A 5 4.85 -18.00 28.02
CA THR A 5 4.03 -19.22 27.90
C THR A 5 2.53 -18.96 27.94
N LYS A 6 2.09 -17.77 28.39
CA LYS A 6 0.69 -17.36 28.39
C LYS A 6 0.38 -16.48 27.19
N GLU A 7 -0.56 -16.91 26.35
CA GLU A 7 -1.08 -16.06 25.28
C GLU A 7 -1.67 -14.77 25.89
N PRO A 8 -1.39 -13.58 25.32
CA PRO A 8 -1.92 -12.33 25.82
C PRO A 8 -3.44 -12.34 25.79
N GLN A 9 -4.08 -11.74 26.79
CA GLN A 9 -5.54 -11.58 26.82
C GLN A 9 -5.98 -10.68 25.65
N LEU A 10 -6.74 -11.24 24.72
CA LEU A 10 -7.20 -10.53 23.51
C LEU A 10 -8.51 -9.76 23.74
N PHE A 11 -9.33 -10.21 24.69
CA PHE A 11 -10.63 -9.61 24.99
C PHE A 11 -10.70 -9.21 26.46
N THR A 12 -11.21 -8.01 26.72
CA THR A 12 -11.44 -7.47 28.06
C THR A 12 -12.75 -7.99 28.70
N ARG A 13 -13.67 -8.54 27.89
CA ARG A 13 -14.94 -9.15 28.32
C ARG A 13 -15.18 -10.45 27.57
N THR A 14 -16.11 -11.28 28.05
CA THR A 14 -16.65 -12.40 27.26
C THR A 14 -17.49 -11.82 26.12
N VAL A 15 -17.15 -12.17 24.87
CA VAL A 15 -17.81 -11.67 23.67
C VAL A 15 -18.31 -12.86 22.85
N SER A 16 -19.57 -12.84 22.41
CA SER A 16 -20.10 -13.81 21.46
C SER A 16 -19.64 -13.47 20.04
N PRO A 17 -19.44 -14.44 19.13
CA PRO A 17 -19.15 -14.15 17.72
C PRO A 17 -20.15 -13.17 17.07
N ALA A 18 -21.44 -13.29 17.39
CA ALA A 18 -22.48 -12.39 16.87
C ALA A 18 -22.32 -10.93 17.36
N ASP A 19 -21.78 -10.73 18.57
CA ASP A 19 -21.49 -9.38 19.09
C ASP A 19 -20.34 -8.73 18.30
N ILE A 20 -19.37 -9.54 17.85
CA ILE A 20 -18.23 -9.08 17.04
C ILE A 20 -18.73 -8.65 15.67
N ASP A 21 -19.52 -9.48 14.99
CA ASP A 21 -20.06 -9.17 13.66
C ASP A 21 -20.91 -7.89 13.70
N THR A 22 -21.75 -7.75 14.73
CA THR A 22 -22.57 -6.55 14.92
C THR A 22 -21.70 -5.31 15.16
N ALA A 23 -20.64 -5.43 15.97
CA ALA A 23 -19.75 -4.30 16.24
C ALA A 23 -18.92 -3.87 15.01
N ILE A 24 -18.45 -4.83 14.21
CA ILE A 24 -17.66 -4.55 12.99
C ILE A 24 -18.53 -3.95 11.90
N ALA A 25 -19.78 -4.38 11.79
CA ALA A 25 -20.69 -3.92 10.75
C ALA A 25 -21.49 -2.67 11.13
N ALA A 26 -21.61 -2.32 12.42
CA ALA A 26 -22.31 -1.11 12.87
C ALA A 26 -21.86 0.21 12.18
N PRO A 27 -20.56 0.42 11.87
CA PRO A 27 -20.12 1.60 11.12
C PRO A 27 -20.66 1.67 9.68
N LEU A 28 -21.10 0.55 9.09
CA LEU A 28 -21.66 0.50 7.73
C LEU A 28 -23.13 0.98 7.72
N ASP A 29 -23.85 0.74 8.82
CA ASP A 29 -25.27 1.07 8.97
C ASP A 29 -25.50 2.54 9.40
N GLN A 30 -24.43 3.24 9.79
CA GLN A 30 -24.48 4.61 10.32
C GLN A 30 -23.98 5.62 9.30
N PHE A 31 -24.62 6.79 9.24
CA PHE A 31 -24.10 7.90 8.45
C PHE A 31 -22.74 8.36 9.02
N PRO A 32 -21.71 8.58 8.17
CA PRO A 32 -20.39 8.98 8.63
C PRO A 32 -20.44 10.28 9.43
N ALA A 33 -19.76 10.30 10.57
CA ALA A 33 -19.67 11.48 11.40
C ALA A 33 -19.04 12.67 10.65
N ARG A 34 -19.41 13.90 11.01
CA ARG A 34 -18.85 15.13 10.40
C ARG A 34 -17.32 15.17 10.40
N ARG A 35 -16.67 14.59 11.41
CA ARG A 35 -15.21 14.48 11.50
C ARG A 35 -14.60 13.65 10.37
N TRP A 36 -15.28 12.58 9.95
CA TRP A 36 -14.85 11.74 8.83
C TRP A 36 -14.87 12.53 7.52
N TRP A 37 -15.95 13.29 7.28
CA TRP A 37 -16.05 14.16 6.10
C TRP A 37 -14.99 15.26 6.06
N ILE A 38 -14.65 15.84 7.21
CA ILE A 38 -13.55 16.83 7.30
C ILE A 38 -12.21 16.16 6.95
N ALA A 39 -11.91 15.01 7.54
CA ALA A 39 -10.68 14.28 7.24
C ALA A 39 -10.60 13.85 5.76
N PHE A 40 -11.71 13.37 5.21
CA PHE A 40 -11.82 13.01 3.79
C PHE A 40 -11.61 14.21 2.86
N ALA A 41 -12.24 15.36 3.16
CA ALA A 41 -12.06 16.58 2.38
C ALA A 41 -10.60 17.07 2.41
N VAL A 42 -9.96 17.06 3.57
CA VAL A 42 -8.53 17.42 3.70
C VAL A 42 -7.64 16.45 2.90
N ALA A 43 -7.89 15.14 3.01
CA ALA A 43 -7.15 14.15 2.23
C ALA A 43 -7.33 14.35 0.72
N LEU A 44 -8.55 14.66 0.27
CA LEU A 44 -8.85 14.92 -1.13
C LEU A 44 -8.17 16.20 -1.66
N LEU A 45 -8.12 17.26 -0.85
CA LEU A 45 -7.41 18.49 -1.20
C LEU A 45 -5.90 18.24 -1.33
N LEU A 46 -5.30 17.48 -0.41
CA LEU A 46 -3.89 17.10 -0.48
C LEU A 46 -3.60 16.21 -1.71
N LEU A 47 -4.51 15.29 -2.03
CA LEU A 47 -4.41 14.46 -3.23
C LEU A 47 -4.46 15.33 -4.50
N ALA A 48 -5.41 16.26 -4.59
CA ALA A 48 -5.54 17.17 -5.72
C ALA A 48 -4.29 18.05 -5.89
N TYR A 49 -3.74 18.56 -4.79
CA TYR A 49 -2.48 19.29 -4.80
C TYR A 49 -1.29 18.42 -5.26
N GLY A 50 -1.22 17.16 -4.79
CA GLY A 50 -0.21 16.19 -5.22
C GLY A 50 -0.29 15.90 -6.72
N LEU A 51 -1.49 15.65 -7.24
CA LEU A 51 -1.72 15.45 -8.69
C LEU A 51 -1.31 16.68 -9.50
N PHE A 52 -1.66 17.87 -9.03
CA PHE A 52 -1.24 19.12 -9.66
C PHE A 52 0.28 19.24 -9.70
N ALA A 53 0.98 18.99 -8.58
CA ALA A 53 2.43 19.05 -8.51
C ALA A 53 3.11 18.03 -9.45
N VAL A 54 2.65 16.78 -9.46
CA VAL A 54 3.19 15.74 -10.36
C VAL A 54 2.96 16.12 -11.82
N THR A 55 1.76 16.60 -12.16
CA THR A 55 1.44 17.04 -13.53
C THR A 55 2.35 18.19 -13.97
N MET A 56 2.60 19.15 -13.09
CA MET A 56 3.48 20.28 -13.37
C MET A 56 4.94 19.85 -13.58
N ILE A 57 5.43 18.87 -12.79
CA ILE A 57 6.76 18.28 -12.97
C ILE A 57 6.86 17.57 -14.32
N GLN A 58 5.81 16.85 -14.74
CA GLN A 58 5.82 16.15 -16.03
C GLN A 58 5.75 17.10 -17.23
N LEU A 59 5.01 18.21 -17.13
CA LEU A 59 4.88 19.19 -18.21
C LEU A 59 6.10 20.12 -18.33
N LYS A 60 6.67 20.56 -17.21
CA LYS A 60 7.80 21.52 -17.20
C LYS A 60 9.17 20.84 -17.08
N GLY A 61 9.19 19.54 -16.79
CA GLY A 61 10.39 18.74 -16.61
C GLY A 61 10.82 18.59 -15.15
N LEU A 62 11.66 17.58 -14.91
CA LEU A 62 12.15 17.19 -13.58
C LEU A 62 12.93 18.30 -12.86
N GLY A 63 13.47 19.30 -13.57
CA GLY A 63 14.18 20.42 -12.96
C GLY A 63 13.33 21.23 -11.97
N LEU A 64 12.00 21.20 -12.11
CA LEU A 64 11.06 21.85 -11.16
C LEU A 64 11.11 21.22 -9.76
N ALA A 65 11.49 19.95 -9.66
CA ALA A 65 11.63 19.24 -8.39
C ALA A 65 12.93 19.59 -7.64
N GLY A 66 13.79 20.45 -8.21
CA GLY A 66 15.00 20.93 -7.54
C GLY A 66 16.18 19.98 -7.61
N PHE A 67 16.18 19.01 -8.54
CA PHE A 67 17.34 18.15 -8.77
C PHE A 67 18.53 18.97 -9.28
N ASN A 68 19.68 18.82 -8.62
CA ASN A 68 20.92 19.50 -8.99
C ASN A 68 22.02 18.47 -9.13
N LYS A 69 22.89 18.62 -10.12
CA LYS A 69 24.12 17.81 -10.17
C LYS A 69 25.01 18.22 -8.97
N PRO A 70 25.53 17.30 -8.17
CA PRO A 70 25.59 15.84 -8.38
C PRO A 70 24.42 15.01 -7.82
N VAL A 71 23.55 15.59 -6.98
CA VAL A 71 22.42 14.90 -6.33
C VAL A 71 21.18 14.92 -7.21
N MET A 72 21.10 13.94 -8.11
CA MET A 72 19.98 13.77 -9.05
C MET A 72 18.79 13.00 -8.46
N TRP A 73 18.93 12.45 -7.25
CA TRP A 73 17.89 11.74 -6.50
C TRP A 73 17.78 12.36 -5.10
N ALA A 74 16.57 12.75 -4.73
CA ALA A 74 16.29 13.43 -3.48
C ALA A 74 14.96 12.91 -2.90
N PHE A 75 13.92 13.74 -2.90
CA PHE A 75 12.63 13.39 -2.33
C PHE A 75 11.88 12.32 -3.11
N ASP A 76 12.14 12.17 -4.40
CA ASP A 76 11.56 11.13 -5.25
C ASP A 76 11.87 9.71 -4.73
N ILE A 77 13.17 9.38 -4.62
CA ILE A 77 13.58 8.05 -4.16
C ILE A 77 13.46 7.92 -2.65
N THR A 78 13.71 8.98 -1.89
CA THR A 78 13.53 8.94 -0.42
C THR A 78 12.09 8.59 -0.06
N ASN A 79 11.10 9.21 -0.72
CA ASN A 79 9.70 8.88 -0.49
C ASN A 79 9.34 7.50 -1.01
N PHE A 80 9.88 7.07 -2.16
CA PHE A 80 9.69 5.71 -2.67
C PHE A 80 10.08 4.66 -1.62
N VAL A 81 11.31 4.73 -1.11
CA VAL A 81 11.82 3.78 -0.10
C VAL A 81 11.02 3.89 1.20
N PHE A 82 10.64 5.10 1.60
CA PHE A 82 9.80 5.33 2.78
C PHE A 82 8.44 4.63 2.67
N TRP A 83 7.74 4.77 1.55
CA TRP A 83 6.44 4.14 1.32
C TRP A 83 6.53 2.61 1.24
N ILE A 84 7.54 2.07 0.58
CA ILE A 84 7.80 0.62 0.59
C ILE A 84 8.08 0.11 2.01
N GLY A 85 8.86 0.86 2.79
CA GLY A 85 9.14 0.55 4.19
C GLY A 85 7.89 0.45 5.05
N ILE A 86 6.95 1.39 4.89
CA ILE A 86 5.63 1.33 5.55
C ILE A 86 4.87 0.08 5.11
N GLY A 87 4.88 -0.24 3.81
CA GLY A 87 4.21 -1.42 3.26
C GLY A 87 4.68 -2.72 3.89
N HIS A 88 5.99 -2.85 4.15
CA HIS A 88 6.56 -4.06 4.73
C HIS A 88 6.05 -4.38 6.14
N ALA A 89 5.78 -3.36 6.95
CA ALA A 89 5.22 -3.56 8.29
C ALA A 89 3.87 -4.29 8.24
N GLY A 90 3.01 -3.95 7.28
CA GLY A 90 1.71 -4.61 7.12
C GLY A 90 1.83 -6.06 6.64
N THR A 91 2.78 -6.36 5.75
CA THR A 91 3.04 -7.75 5.32
C THR A 91 3.69 -8.61 6.40
N LEU A 92 4.50 -8.01 7.29
CA LEU A 92 5.06 -8.70 8.45
C LEU A 92 3.94 -9.11 9.42
N ILE A 93 3.02 -8.19 9.72
CA ILE A 93 1.89 -8.45 10.62
C ILE A 93 0.95 -9.53 10.07
N SER A 94 0.72 -9.53 8.76
CA SER A 94 -0.25 -10.43 8.14
C SER A 94 0.31 -11.81 7.81
N ALA A 95 1.54 -11.90 7.29
CA ALA A 95 2.15 -13.17 6.88
C ALA A 95 3.09 -13.76 7.94
N ILE A 96 4.05 -12.98 8.45
CA ILE A 96 5.08 -13.51 9.38
C ILE A 96 4.46 -13.90 10.72
N LEU A 97 3.60 -13.04 11.29
CA LEU A 97 2.90 -13.39 12.54
C LEU A 97 1.95 -14.58 12.38
N PHE A 98 1.41 -14.78 11.18
CA PHE A 98 0.63 -15.98 10.88
C PHE A 98 1.49 -17.24 10.90
N LEU A 99 2.67 -17.21 10.28
CA LEU A 99 3.64 -18.32 10.33
C LEU A 99 4.09 -18.62 11.76
N LEU A 100 4.28 -17.59 12.58
CA LEU A 100 4.60 -17.70 14.01
C LEU A 100 3.39 -18.05 14.89
N ARG A 101 2.22 -18.31 14.28
CA ARG A 101 0.95 -18.67 14.93
C ARG A 101 0.53 -17.71 16.05
N GLN A 102 0.87 -16.43 15.91
CA GLN A 102 0.52 -15.40 16.88
C GLN A 102 -0.93 -14.96 16.69
N ARG A 103 -1.82 -15.29 17.65
CA ARG A 103 -3.27 -15.08 17.54
C ARG A 103 -3.70 -13.61 17.64
N TRP A 104 -2.91 -12.76 18.29
CA TRP A 104 -3.22 -11.34 18.47
C TRP A 104 -3.28 -10.56 17.16
N ARG A 105 -2.64 -11.06 16.09
CA ARG A 105 -2.67 -10.43 14.76
C ARG A 105 -4.10 -10.28 14.23
N ASN A 106 -5.03 -11.17 14.62
CA ASN A 106 -6.36 -11.24 14.01
C ASN A 106 -7.15 -9.94 14.15
N ALA A 107 -6.91 -9.16 15.22
CA ALA A 107 -7.57 -7.89 15.45
C ALA A 107 -7.08 -6.75 14.53
N ILE A 108 -5.87 -6.86 13.98
CA ILE A 108 -5.21 -5.78 13.22
C ILE A 108 -4.86 -6.16 11.77
N ALA A 109 -4.88 -7.45 11.43
CA ALA A 109 -4.38 -7.96 10.15
C ALA A 109 -5.07 -7.28 8.95
N ARG A 110 -6.39 -7.10 8.99
CA ARG A 110 -7.16 -6.47 7.90
C ARG A 110 -6.75 -5.01 7.65
N PHE A 111 -6.55 -4.24 8.71
CA PHE A 111 -6.11 -2.84 8.60
C PHE A 111 -4.66 -2.76 8.11
N ALA A 112 -3.80 -3.66 8.60
CA ALA A 112 -2.40 -3.74 8.21
C ALA A 112 -2.23 -4.12 6.73
N GLU A 113 -3.02 -5.08 6.24
CA GLU A 113 -3.04 -5.49 4.83
C GLU A 113 -3.54 -4.36 3.92
N ALA A 114 -4.61 -3.65 4.30
CA ALA A 114 -5.10 -2.49 3.54
C ALA A 114 -4.07 -1.35 3.51
N MET A 115 -3.40 -1.08 4.64
CA MET A 115 -2.32 -0.10 4.71
C MET A 115 -1.18 -0.43 3.75
N THR A 116 -0.78 -1.71 3.65
CA THR A 116 0.23 -2.15 2.67
C THR A 116 -0.20 -1.80 1.25
N ILE A 117 -1.43 -2.11 0.85
CA ILE A 117 -1.89 -1.87 -0.52
C ILE A 117 -1.82 -0.37 -0.86
N PHE A 118 -2.30 0.50 0.02
CA PHE A 118 -2.23 1.95 -0.20
C PHE A 118 -0.79 2.47 -0.21
N ALA A 119 0.06 1.98 0.68
CA ALA A 119 1.47 2.35 0.70
C ALA A 119 2.20 1.94 -0.59
N VAL A 120 1.93 0.74 -1.11
CA VAL A 120 2.51 0.24 -2.36
C VAL A 120 1.98 1.00 -3.58
N LEU A 121 0.71 1.43 -3.57
CA LEU A 121 0.18 2.32 -4.61
C LEU A 121 0.92 3.66 -4.64
N CYS A 122 1.14 4.27 -3.46
CA CYS A 122 1.93 5.49 -3.34
C CYS A 122 3.38 5.27 -3.82
N ALA A 123 4.02 4.17 -3.42
CA ALA A 123 5.38 3.83 -3.88
C ALA A 123 5.45 3.60 -5.39
N GLY A 124 4.48 2.87 -5.95
CA GLY A 124 4.39 2.59 -7.38
C GLY A 124 4.26 3.85 -8.23
N MET A 125 3.56 4.88 -7.72
CA MET A 125 3.48 6.19 -8.36
C MET A 125 4.87 6.84 -8.50
N PHE A 126 5.73 6.73 -7.48
CA PHE A 126 7.08 7.27 -7.55
C PHE A 126 7.93 6.54 -8.60
N VAL A 127 7.82 5.21 -8.70
CA VAL A 127 8.57 4.37 -9.67
C VAL A 127 8.09 4.56 -11.11
N THR A 128 6.78 4.67 -11.35
CA THR A 128 6.25 4.66 -12.72
C THR A 128 6.02 6.05 -13.29
N VAL A 129 5.79 7.06 -12.45
CA VAL A 129 5.36 8.39 -12.90
C VAL A 129 6.30 9.48 -12.45
N VAL A 130 6.66 9.56 -11.16
CA VAL A 130 7.29 10.80 -10.65
C VAL A 130 8.75 10.96 -11.04
N HIS A 131 9.56 9.89 -10.95
CA HIS A 131 11.02 10.01 -11.13
C HIS A 131 11.48 9.89 -12.59
N LEU A 132 10.61 9.42 -13.50
CA LEU A 132 10.94 9.28 -14.91
C LEU A 132 10.80 10.63 -15.62
N GLY A 133 11.86 11.06 -16.29
CA GLY A 133 11.82 12.29 -17.10
C GLY A 133 10.99 12.16 -18.37
N ARG A 134 10.71 10.92 -18.81
CA ARG A 134 9.89 10.60 -19.98
C ARG A 134 8.92 9.48 -19.64
N VAL A 135 7.86 9.80 -18.91
CA VAL A 135 6.89 8.82 -18.38
C VAL A 135 6.22 7.99 -19.49
N TRP A 136 6.00 8.57 -20.67
CA TRP A 136 5.41 7.86 -21.80
C TRP A 136 6.28 6.71 -22.34
N LEU A 137 7.57 6.67 -21.99
CA LEU A 137 8.46 5.54 -22.29
C LEU A 137 8.53 4.51 -21.15
N GLY A 138 7.79 4.69 -20.05
CA GLY A 138 7.82 3.79 -18.90
C GLY A 138 7.45 2.34 -19.27
N GLY A 139 6.66 2.13 -20.32
CA GLY A 139 6.34 0.80 -20.82
C GLY A 139 7.56 -0.02 -21.25
N TYR A 140 8.67 0.62 -21.63
CA TYR A 140 9.92 -0.09 -21.97
C TYR A 140 10.64 -0.70 -20.77
N LEU A 141 10.17 -0.45 -19.54
CA LEU A 141 10.68 -1.14 -18.35
C LEU A 141 10.12 -2.57 -18.22
N LEU A 142 9.03 -2.87 -18.93
CA LEU A 142 8.43 -4.21 -18.94
C LEU A 142 9.05 -5.09 -20.03
N PRO A 143 9.27 -6.38 -19.76
CA PRO A 143 9.76 -7.32 -20.76
C PRO A 143 8.60 -7.73 -21.68
N TYR A 144 8.35 -6.96 -22.73
CA TYR A 144 7.38 -7.35 -23.77
C TYR A 144 8.07 -7.43 -25.15
N PRO A 145 7.66 -8.38 -26.02
CA PRO A 145 8.15 -8.43 -27.38
C PRO A 145 7.76 -7.15 -28.13
N ASN A 146 8.75 -6.40 -28.63
CA ASN A 146 8.54 -5.20 -29.43
C ASN A 146 9.06 -5.41 -30.87
N ASP A 147 8.57 -4.58 -31.80
CA ASP A 147 8.98 -4.62 -33.21
C ASP A 147 10.48 -4.39 -33.40
N HIS A 148 11.11 -3.69 -32.46
CA HIS A 148 12.55 -3.41 -32.48
C HIS A 148 13.41 -4.61 -32.04
N ARG A 149 12.82 -5.69 -31.50
CA ARG A 149 13.51 -6.86 -30.92
C ARG A 149 14.54 -6.50 -29.84
N ILE A 150 14.31 -5.41 -29.12
CA ILE A 150 15.18 -4.94 -28.03
C ILE A 150 14.57 -5.35 -26.70
N TRP A 151 15.41 -5.88 -25.81
CA TRP A 151 15.04 -6.28 -24.46
C TRP A 151 15.59 -5.32 -23.41
N ILE A 152 15.01 -5.38 -22.22
CA ILE A 152 15.48 -4.68 -21.03
C ILE A 152 16.82 -5.24 -20.52
N ASN A 153 17.57 -4.40 -19.81
CA ASN A 153 18.75 -4.84 -19.08
C ASN A 153 18.36 -5.47 -17.74
N PHE A 154 18.45 -6.80 -17.66
CA PHE A 154 18.15 -7.57 -16.44
C PHE A 154 19.20 -7.43 -15.33
N LEU A 155 20.30 -6.72 -15.54
CA LEU A 155 21.32 -6.48 -14.50
C LEU A 155 21.06 -5.19 -13.71
N SER A 156 20.13 -4.35 -14.14
CA SER A 156 19.85 -3.08 -13.48
C SER A 156 18.95 -3.28 -12.25
N PRO A 157 19.35 -2.81 -11.06
CA PRO A 157 18.50 -2.86 -9.87
C PRO A 157 17.17 -2.10 -10.04
N LEU A 158 17.14 -1.04 -10.84
CA LEU A 158 15.91 -0.28 -11.12
C LEU A 158 14.87 -1.10 -11.88
N VAL A 159 15.33 -2.02 -12.73
CA VAL A 159 14.45 -2.98 -13.41
C VAL A 159 13.93 -4.00 -12.40
N TRP A 160 14.78 -4.45 -11.46
CA TRP A 160 14.35 -5.34 -10.38
C TRP A 160 13.28 -4.71 -9.50
N ASP A 161 13.33 -3.40 -9.26
CA ASP A 161 12.29 -2.70 -8.51
C ASP A 161 10.92 -2.81 -9.20
N VAL A 162 10.86 -2.72 -10.53
CA VAL A 162 9.60 -2.92 -11.29
C VAL A 162 9.08 -4.35 -11.10
N PHE A 163 9.98 -5.34 -11.14
CA PHE A 163 9.64 -6.75 -10.90
C PHE A 163 9.41 -7.10 -9.44
N ALA A 164 9.85 -6.30 -8.48
CA ALA A 164 9.60 -6.51 -7.07
C ALA A 164 8.26 -5.89 -6.68
N VAL A 165 8.05 -4.62 -7.05
CA VAL A 165 6.84 -3.86 -6.69
C VAL A 165 5.59 -4.40 -7.37
N SER A 166 5.65 -4.83 -8.64
CA SER A 166 4.45 -5.29 -9.36
C SER A 166 3.86 -6.59 -8.79
N PRO A 167 4.65 -7.67 -8.57
CA PRO A 167 4.18 -8.86 -7.88
C PRO A 167 3.91 -8.59 -6.40
N TYR A 168 4.66 -7.71 -5.74
CA TYR A 168 4.36 -7.33 -4.35
C TYR A 168 2.95 -6.75 -4.23
N PHE A 169 2.60 -5.78 -5.07
CA PHE A 169 1.24 -5.25 -5.14
C PHE A 169 0.21 -6.34 -5.45
N THR A 170 0.45 -7.14 -6.49
CA THR A 170 -0.51 -8.15 -6.96
C THR A 170 -0.77 -9.22 -5.89
N VAL A 171 0.29 -9.75 -5.28
CA VAL A 171 0.19 -10.77 -4.23
C VAL A 171 -0.44 -10.18 -2.97
N SER A 172 -0.05 -8.97 -2.55
CA SER A 172 -0.69 -8.31 -1.40
C SER A 172 -2.17 -8.04 -1.64
N PHE A 173 -2.56 -7.62 -2.84
CA PHE A 173 -3.95 -7.39 -3.21
C PHE A 173 -4.76 -8.70 -3.20
N VAL A 174 -4.25 -9.76 -3.84
CA VAL A 174 -4.91 -11.07 -3.85
C VAL A 174 -5.00 -11.64 -2.43
N PHE A 175 -3.94 -11.54 -1.64
CA PHE A 175 -3.91 -12.04 -0.28
C PHE A 175 -4.92 -11.35 0.64
N TRP A 176 -5.01 -10.02 0.56
CA TRP A 176 -6.02 -9.25 1.28
C TRP A 176 -7.44 -9.58 0.82
N TYR A 177 -7.66 -9.68 -0.50
CA TYR A 177 -8.96 -10.01 -1.07
C TYR A 177 -9.43 -11.41 -0.64
N LEU A 178 -8.55 -12.42 -0.70
CA LEU A 178 -8.84 -13.77 -0.21
C LEU A 178 -9.19 -13.75 1.28
N GLY A 179 -8.49 -12.92 2.05
CA GLY A 179 -8.81 -12.68 3.45
C GLY A 179 -10.23 -12.19 3.67
N LEU A 180 -10.71 -11.28 2.82
CA LEU A 180 -12.03 -10.65 2.95
C LEU A 180 -13.20 -11.50 2.43
N ILE A 181 -12.96 -12.62 1.74
CA ILE A 181 -14.02 -13.50 1.25
C ILE A 181 -15.04 -13.89 2.34
N PRO A 182 -14.63 -14.41 3.52
CA PRO A 182 -15.57 -14.70 4.60
C PRO A 182 -16.24 -13.45 5.15
N ASP A 183 -15.53 -12.32 5.24
CA ASP A 183 -16.08 -11.06 5.74
C ASP A 183 -17.20 -10.54 4.82
N PHE A 184 -17.01 -10.65 3.50
CA PHE A 184 -18.05 -10.34 2.52
C PHE A 184 -19.23 -11.33 2.56
N ALA A 185 -19.00 -12.61 2.87
CA ALA A 185 -20.09 -13.56 3.06
C ALA A 185 -20.95 -13.18 4.26
N THR A 186 -20.34 -12.81 5.40
CA THR A 186 -21.07 -12.34 6.59
C THR A 186 -21.84 -11.05 6.30
N LEU A 187 -21.28 -10.11 5.53
CA LEU A 187 -21.97 -8.88 5.15
C LEU A 187 -23.12 -9.10 4.15
N ARG A 188 -23.02 -10.13 3.30
CA ARG A 188 -24.09 -10.50 2.35
C ARG A 188 -25.28 -11.17 3.05
N ASP A 189 -24.99 -11.99 4.06
CA ASP A 189 -25.99 -12.81 4.75
C ASP A 189 -26.68 -12.06 5.92
N ARG A 190 -26.31 -10.79 6.16
CA ARG A 190 -27.01 -9.85 7.06
C ARG A 190 -28.16 -9.13 6.35
#